data_AF-A0A9P0TKX0-F1
#
_entry.id   AF-A0A9P0TKX0-F1
#
_cell.length_a   1.000
_cell.length_b   1.000
_cell.length_c   1.000
_cell.angle_alpha   90.00
_cell.angle_beta   90.00
_cell.angle_gamma   90.00
#
_symmetry.space_group_name_H-M   'P 1'
#
loop_
_entity.id
_entity.type
_entity.pdbx_description
1 polymer ?
#
loop_
_entity_poly.entity_id
_entity_poly.type
_entity_poly.pdbx_seq_one_letter_code
_entity_poly.pdbx_strand_id
1 'polypeptide(L)'
;MHPYIENLDDISLEKEMYIYILDRLDDYNINIKNSDFCISSIFDTPQAINNNVTQFCRDDYCKYFLFNGPSIGYALNHRLLNIMLRRNCRRCHLQSPKEDDDMIDQLCAFMYREVVYLARRGYFARDIFLEHVALCAIMGYKEFFRMHWFYKATSWMNDAGCIQENRNFLFNETKQHIANTNDTKKVAMYTKRLKQILLNECHNHEMTVLSVVLAHAIRYTAEFMPY
;
A
#
# COMPACT_ATOMS: atom_id res chain seq x y z
N MET A 1 2.15 -2.54 17.20
CA MET A 1 0.76 -2.85 16.78
C MET A 1 -0.11 -1.63 17.08
N HIS A 2 -1.12 -1.34 16.27
CA HIS A 2 -2.01 -0.20 16.49
C HIS A 2 -3.02 -0.46 17.63
N PRO A 3 -3.39 0.52 18.47
CA PRO A 3 -4.37 0.33 19.55
C PRO A 3 -5.74 -0.22 19.12
N TYR A 4 -6.19 0.08 17.89
CA TYR A 4 -7.51 -0.33 17.38
C TYR A 4 -7.55 -1.71 16.73
N ILE A 5 -6.49 -2.51 16.87
CA ILE A 5 -6.38 -3.79 16.18
C ILE A 5 -7.47 -4.79 16.63
N GLU A 6 -7.87 -4.75 17.90
CA GLU A 6 -8.96 -5.58 18.43
C GLU A 6 -10.31 -5.14 17.84
N ASN A 7 -10.51 -3.83 17.69
CA ASN A 7 -11.71 -3.25 17.08
C ASN A 7 -11.86 -3.60 15.59
N LEU A 8 -10.75 -3.89 14.90
CA LEU A 8 -10.79 -4.40 13.53
C LEU A 8 -11.29 -5.86 13.49
N ASP A 9 -10.89 -6.68 14.46
CA ASP A 9 -11.22 -8.12 14.49
C ASP A 9 -12.70 -8.37 14.80
N ASP A 10 -13.22 -7.65 15.80
CA ASP A 10 -14.63 -7.75 16.23
C ASP A 10 -15.57 -6.86 15.39
N ILE A 11 -15.01 -6.09 14.46
CA ILE A 11 -15.74 -5.18 13.54
C ILE A 11 -16.41 -4.01 14.29
N SER A 12 -16.01 -3.73 15.54
CA SER A 12 -16.53 -2.62 16.34
C SER A 12 -16.00 -1.26 15.92
N LEU A 13 -14.92 -1.20 15.12
CA LEU A 13 -14.38 0.08 14.66
C LEU A 13 -15.33 0.76 13.65
N GLU A 14 -15.81 1.95 14.00
CA GLU A 14 -16.63 2.76 13.10
C GLU A 14 -15.85 3.25 11.88
N LYS A 15 -16.54 3.35 10.73
CA LYS A 15 -15.89 3.73 9.46
C LYS A 15 -15.27 5.11 9.56
N GLU A 16 -15.98 6.04 10.19
CA GLU A 16 -15.58 7.42 10.42
C GLU A 16 -14.34 7.49 11.31
N MET A 17 -14.23 6.59 12.29
CA MET A 17 -13.05 6.49 13.14
C MET A 17 -11.86 5.94 12.36
N TYR A 18 -12.07 4.91 11.54
CA TYR A 18 -11.02 4.39 10.65
C TYR A 18 -10.53 5.47 9.66
N ILE A 19 -11.46 6.22 9.07
CA ILE A 19 -11.15 7.40 8.24
C ILE A 19 -10.30 8.42 9.01
N TYR A 20 -10.72 8.78 10.21
CA TYR A 20 -10.00 9.73 11.05
C TYR A 20 -8.57 9.27 11.37
N ILE A 21 -8.37 7.97 11.60
CA ILE A 21 -7.05 7.38 11.85
C ILE A 21 -6.16 7.51 10.60
N LEU A 22 -6.73 7.26 9.40
CA LEU A 22 -6.01 7.41 8.14
C LEU A 22 -5.70 8.86 7.76
N ASP A 23 -6.44 9.84 8.26
CA ASP A 23 -6.11 11.24 8.04
C ASP A 23 -4.93 11.72 8.93
N ARG A 24 -4.58 10.93 9.96
CA ARG A 24 -3.50 11.23 10.92
C ARG A 24 -2.21 10.49 10.60
N LEU A 25 -1.92 10.27 9.32
CA LEU A 25 -0.73 9.52 8.89
C LEU A 25 0.59 10.13 9.37
N ASP A 26 0.63 11.46 9.53
CA ASP A 26 1.80 12.17 10.03
C ASP A 26 2.14 11.86 11.51
N ASP A 27 1.23 11.22 12.26
CA ASP A 27 1.48 10.78 13.64
C ASP A 27 2.19 9.42 13.72
N TYR A 28 2.33 8.70 12.60
CA TYR A 28 3.05 7.43 12.59
C TYR A 28 4.56 7.64 12.45
N ASN A 29 5.31 6.75 13.08
CA ASN A 29 6.77 6.71 13.00
C ASN A 29 7.26 6.75 11.54
N ILE A 30 6.59 6.01 10.65
CA ILE A 30 6.77 6.12 9.21
C ILE A 30 5.48 6.58 8.56
N ASN A 31 5.48 7.83 8.11
CA ASN A 31 4.44 8.40 7.27
C ASN A 31 4.82 8.29 5.78
N ILE A 32 3.93 8.72 4.89
CA ILE A 32 4.15 8.66 3.44
C ILE A 32 5.43 9.42 3.05
N LYS A 33 5.63 10.65 3.55
CA LYS A 33 6.78 11.50 3.18
C LYS A 33 8.12 10.87 3.54
N ASN A 34 8.27 10.42 4.78
CA ASN A 34 9.50 9.78 5.24
C ASN A 34 9.70 8.42 4.58
N SER A 35 8.62 7.72 4.27
CA SER A 35 8.67 6.48 3.52
C SER A 35 9.16 6.67 2.09
N ASP A 36 8.67 7.68 1.39
CA ASP A 36 9.09 7.98 0.01
C ASP A 36 10.57 8.36 -0.03
N PHE A 37 11.03 9.15 0.96
CA PHE A 37 12.46 9.40 1.16
C PHE A 37 13.23 8.07 1.33
N CYS A 38 12.74 7.18 2.19
CA CYS A 38 13.33 5.87 2.43
C CYS A 38 13.29 4.94 1.21
N ILE A 39 12.33 5.09 0.30
CA ILE A 39 12.30 4.33 -0.94
C ILE A 39 13.31 4.91 -1.93
N SER A 40 13.39 6.24 -2.04
CA SER A 40 14.39 6.92 -2.89
C SER A 40 15.80 6.54 -2.47
N SER A 41 16.08 6.50 -1.16
CA SER A 41 17.40 6.12 -0.64
C SER A 41 17.84 4.73 -1.11
N ILE A 42 16.90 3.80 -1.35
CA ILE A 42 17.21 2.48 -1.91
C ILE A 42 17.88 2.65 -3.26
N PHE A 43 17.38 3.52 -4.13
CA PHE A 43 17.90 3.74 -5.48
C PHE A 43 19.19 4.57 -5.47
N ASP A 44 19.25 5.57 -4.59
CA ASP A 44 20.37 6.51 -4.53
C ASP A 44 21.61 5.93 -3.85
N THR A 45 21.45 4.92 -2.98
CA THR A 45 22.58 4.32 -2.27
C THR A 45 23.37 3.36 -3.18
N PRO A 46 24.68 3.60 -3.42
CA PRO A 46 25.51 2.79 -4.32
C PRO A 46 26.00 1.50 -3.62
N GLN A 47 25.09 0.73 -3.03
CA GLN A 47 25.41 -0.61 -2.54
C GLN A 47 25.49 -1.55 -3.74
N ALA A 48 26.66 -2.16 -3.94
CA ALA A 48 26.85 -3.15 -4.98
C ALA A 48 25.93 -4.35 -4.72
N ILE A 49 25.17 -4.78 -5.73
CA ILE A 49 24.33 -5.97 -5.63
C ILE A 49 25.24 -7.19 -5.64
N ASN A 50 25.30 -7.91 -4.53
CA ASN A 50 25.98 -9.21 -4.47
C ASN A 50 24.96 -10.32 -4.72
N ASN A 51 25.12 -11.04 -5.82
CA ASN A 51 24.20 -12.14 -6.18
C ASN A 51 24.42 -13.42 -5.37
N ASN A 52 25.55 -13.53 -4.68
CA ASN A 52 25.94 -14.74 -3.95
C ASN A 52 25.56 -14.69 -2.46
N VAL A 53 25.41 -13.49 -1.89
CA VAL A 53 25.16 -13.31 -0.45
C VAL A 53 24.22 -12.13 -0.21
N THR A 54 23.25 -12.29 0.69
CA THR A 54 22.43 -11.20 1.19
C THR A 54 23.23 -10.37 2.19
N GLN A 55 23.46 -9.10 1.90
CA GLN A 55 24.27 -8.21 2.75
C GLN A 55 23.42 -7.36 3.71
N PHE A 56 24.06 -6.65 4.63
CA PHE A 56 23.37 -5.68 5.48
C PHE A 56 23.10 -4.38 4.70
N CYS A 57 21.90 -3.82 4.81
CA CYS A 57 21.56 -2.54 4.19
C CYS A 57 22.21 -1.38 4.97
N ARG A 58 22.97 -0.50 4.31
CA ARG A 58 23.46 0.75 4.93
C ARG A 58 22.36 1.82 4.94
N ASP A 59 21.41 1.70 5.84
CA ASP A 59 20.30 2.64 5.98
C ASP A 59 19.73 2.67 7.41
N ASP A 60 20.53 3.19 8.34
CA ASP A 60 20.17 3.23 9.77
C ASP A 60 18.97 4.16 10.04
N TYR A 61 18.83 5.23 9.24
CA TYR A 61 17.71 6.18 9.37
C TYR A 61 16.39 5.48 9.10
N CYS A 62 16.26 4.81 7.95
CA CYS A 62 15.00 4.15 7.60
C CYS A 62 14.75 2.91 8.45
N LYS A 63 15.80 2.18 8.84
CA LYS A 63 15.70 1.00 9.71
C LYS A 63 14.88 1.30 10.97
N TYR A 64 15.16 2.41 11.65
CA TYR A 64 14.47 2.76 12.89
C TYR A 64 12.95 2.85 12.70
N PHE A 65 12.50 3.57 11.67
CA PHE A 65 11.07 3.77 11.43
C PHE A 65 10.37 2.53 10.85
N LEU A 66 11.10 1.70 10.09
CA LEU A 66 10.56 0.49 9.49
C LEU A 66 10.30 -0.63 10.52
N PHE A 67 11.06 -0.68 11.61
CA PHE A 67 10.94 -1.73 12.63
C PHE A 67 10.17 -1.31 13.88
N ASN A 68 9.87 -0.03 14.06
CA ASN A 68 9.28 0.47 15.31
C ASN A 68 7.97 1.23 15.10
N GLY A 69 7.13 1.19 16.14
CA GLY A 69 5.93 2.00 16.24
C GLY A 69 4.65 1.30 15.78
N PRO A 70 3.48 1.87 16.14
CA PRO A 70 2.20 1.43 15.61
C PRO A 70 2.11 1.75 14.12
N SER A 71 1.32 0.96 13.38
CA SER A 71 1.05 1.18 11.96
C SER A 71 -0.32 0.61 11.63
N ILE A 72 -1.03 1.26 10.71
CA ILE A 72 -2.33 0.88 10.16
C ILE A 72 -2.44 1.50 8.76
N GLY A 73 -3.23 0.91 7.87
CA GLY A 73 -3.45 1.43 6.51
C GLY A 73 -2.14 1.68 5.75
N TYR A 74 -2.00 2.87 5.16
CA TYR A 74 -0.82 3.22 4.36
C TYR A 74 0.50 3.06 5.12
N ALA A 75 0.55 3.32 6.43
CA ALA A 75 1.78 3.12 7.20
C ALA A 75 2.23 1.64 7.20
N LEU A 76 1.30 0.67 7.21
CA LEU A 76 1.64 -0.75 7.06
C LEU A 76 2.20 -1.04 5.66
N ASN A 77 1.50 -0.57 4.62
CA ASN A 77 1.90 -0.75 3.22
C ASN A 77 3.31 -0.22 2.97
N HIS A 78 3.57 1.00 3.42
CA HIS A 78 4.86 1.66 3.24
C HIS A 78 5.99 0.96 4.00
N ARG A 79 5.75 0.38 5.18
CA ARG A 79 6.76 -0.44 5.88
C ARG A 79 7.10 -1.69 5.10
N LEU A 80 6.09 -2.46 4.70
CA LEU A 80 6.29 -3.69 3.97
C LEU A 80 6.96 -3.44 2.62
N LEU A 81 6.51 -2.42 1.86
CA LEU A 81 7.07 -2.05 0.57
C LEU A 81 8.57 -1.70 0.69
N ASN A 82 8.95 -0.92 1.71
CA ASN A 82 10.36 -0.58 1.93
C ASN A 82 11.25 -1.79 2.21
N ILE A 83 10.78 -2.73 3.04
CA ILE A 83 11.52 -3.96 3.35
C ILE A 83 11.61 -4.83 2.09
N MET A 84 10.48 -4.99 1.37
CA MET A 84 10.39 -5.74 0.12
C MET A 84 11.35 -5.21 -0.95
N LEU A 85 11.39 -3.90 -1.18
CA LEU A 85 12.26 -3.29 -2.19
C LEU A 85 13.75 -3.46 -1.83
N ARG A 86 14.12 -3.34 -0.56
CA ARG A 86 15.51 -3.61 -0.13
C ARG A 86 15.89 -5.07 -0.35
N ARG A 87 15.00 -6.00 -0.01
CA ARG A 87 15.20 -7.44 -0.24
C ARG A 87 15.32 -7.76 -1.73
N ASN A 88 14.39 -7.29 -2.55
CA ASN A 88 14.26 -7.73 -3.94
C ASN A 88 15.11 -6.92 -4.93
N CYS A 89 15.31 -5.62 -4.70
CA CYS A 89 16.09 -4.77 -5.59
C CYS A 89 17.56 -4.66 -5.17
N ARG A 90 17.88 -4.78 -3.88
CA ARG A 90 19.26 -4.65 -3.37
C ARG A 90 19.85 -5.92 -2.78
N ARG A 91 19.04 -6.97 -2.57
CA ARG A 91 19.45 -8.21 -1.90
C ARG A 91 20.14 -7.93 -0.56
N CYS A 92 19.54 -7.03 0.23
CA CYS A 92 20.03 -6.71 1.56
C CYS A 92 18.94 -6.89 2.63
N HIS A 93 19.37 -7.05 3.89
CA HIS A 93 18.52 -7.10 5.07
C HIS A 93 18.82 -5.91 6.01
N LEU A 94 17.81 -5.43 6.73
CA LEU A 94 17.90 -4.29 7.65
C LEU A 94 18.33 -4.71 9.07
N GLN A 95 17.91 -5.88 9.54
CA GLN A 95 18.33 -6.47 10.82
C GLN A 95 19.17 -7.72 10.57
N SER A 96 18.49 -8.79 10.16
CA SER A 96 19.04 -10.07 9.73
C SER A 96 17.99 -10.72 8.81
N PRO A 97 18.35 -11.71 7.98
CA PRO A 97 17.37 -12.35 7.11
C PRO A 97 16.14 -12.87 7.87
N LYS A 98 16.36 -13.46 9.04
CA LYS A 98 15.29 -13.99 9.88
C LYS A 98 14.43 -12.89 10.50
N GLU A 99 15.04 -11.85 11.06
CA GLU A 99 14.26 -10.76 11.69
C GLU A 99 13.47 -9.93 10.67
N ASP A 100 14.01 -9.77 9.46
CA ASP A 100 13.30 -9.14 8.35
C ASP A 100 12.11 -10.02 7.91
N ASP A 101 12.30 -11.34 7.82
CA ASP A 101 11.21 -12.30 7.54
C ASP A 101 10.13 -12.27 8.63
N ASP A 102 10.52 -12.31 9.91
CA ASP A 102 9.60 -12.21 11.06
C ASP A 102 8.81 -10.89 11.04
N MET A 103 9.45 -9.79 10.63
CA MET A 103 8.79 -8.49 10.47
C MET A 103 7.80 -8.49 9.30
N ILE A 104 8.15 -9.11 8.16
CA ILE A 104 7.23 -9.28 7.03
C ILE A 104 6.00 -10.10 7.46
N ASP A 105 6.21 -11.22 8.16
CA ASP A 105 5.14 -12.07 8.71
C ASP A 105 4.21 -11.25 9.61
N GLN A 106 4.78 -10.47 10.54
CA GLN A 106 4.00 -9.63 11.44
C GLN A 106 3.20 -8.56 10.70
N LEU A 107 3.81 -7.87 9.73
CA LEU A 107 3.14 -6.84 8.93
C LEU A 107 2.00 -7.47 8.12
N CYS A 108 2.24 -8.59 7.44
CA CYS A 108 1.20 -9.26 6.66
C CYS A 108 0.08 -9.85 7.52
N ALA A 109 0.36 -10.30 8.74
CA ALA A 109 -0.68 -10.69 9.68
C ALA A 109 -1.61 -9.52 10.05
N PHE A 110 -1.07 -8.31 10.26
CA PHE A 110 -1.89 -7.11 10.54
C PHE A 110 -2.64 -6.62 9.31
N MET A 111 -1.98 -6.60 8.16
CA MET A 111 -2.62 -6.26 6.89
C MET A 111 -3.76 -7.24 6.60
N TYR A 112 -3.62 -8.53 6.93
CA TYR A 112 -4.70 -9.49 6.76
C TYR A 112 -5.92 -9.16 7.63
N ARG A 113 -5.71 -8.80 8.91
CA ARG A 113 -6.79 -8.37 9.81
C ARG A 113 -7.53 -7.15 9.27
N GLU A 114 -6.78 -6.17 8.76
CA GLU A 114 -7.33 -4.95 8.17
C GLU A 114 -8.09 -5.22 6.87
N VAL A 115 -7.59 -6.08 5.99
CA VAL A 115 -8.28 -6.50 4.76
C VAL A 115 -9.60 -7.21 5.08
N VAL A 116 -9.61 -8.11 6.07
CA VAL A 116 -10.84 -8.80 6.50
C VAL A 116 -11.86 -7.78 7.04
N TYR A 117 -11.42 -6.82 7.85
CA TYR A 117 -12.26 -5.73 8.34
C TYR A 117 -12.85 -4.91 7.17
N LEU A 118 -12.02 -4.47 6.23
CA LEU A 118 -12.44 -3.69 5.06
C LEU A 118 -13.44 -4.46 4.19
N ALA A 119 -13.20 -5.75 3.96
CA ALA A 119 -14.11 -6.62 3.22
C ALA A 119 -15.48 -6.73 3.90
N ARG A 120 -15.49 -6.93 5.23
CA ARG A 120 -16.73 -7.04 6.02
C ARG A 120 -17.51 -5.73 6.11
N ARG A 121 -16.83 -4.58 6.02
CA ARG A 121 -17.44 -3.24 6.07
C ARG A 121 -17.79 -2.67 4.69
N GLY A 122 -17.77 -3.51 3.66
CA GLY A 122 -18.24 -3.14 2.32
C GLY A 122 -17.20 -2.45 1.45
N TYR A 123 -15.91 -2.67 1.70
CA TYR A 123 -14.80 -2.20 0.86
C TYR A 123 -14.77 -0.67 0.72
N PHE A 124 -14.98 0.03 1.83
CA PHE A 124 -15.01 1.50 1.85
C PHE A 124 -13.60 2.12 1.75
N ALA A 125 -12.53 1.37 1.90
CA ALA A 125 -11.16 1.83 1.57
C ALA A 125 -10.56 0.88 0.53
N ARG A 126 -10.98 1.03 -0.73
CA ARG A 126 -10.64 0.11 -1.82
C ARG A 126 -9.15 0.08 -2.12
N ASP A 127 -8.52 1.26 -2.11
CA ASP A 127 -7.09 1.39 -2.38
C ASP A 127 -6.25 0.61 -1.35
N ILE A 128 -6.44 0.89 -0.05
CA ILE A 128 -5.78 0.16 1.04
C ILE A 128 -6.04 -1.35 0.95
N PHE A 129 -7.29 -1.76 0.66
CA PHE A 129 -7.62 -3.17 0.46
C PHE A 129 -6.79 -3.79 -0.67
N LEU A 130 -6.69 -3.14 -1.83
CA LEU A 130 -5.89 -3.62 -2.96
C LEU A 130 -4.41 -3.66 -2.62
N GLU A 131 -3.88 -2.63 -1.97
CA GLU A 131 -2.46 -2.56 -1.60
C GLU A 131 -2.09 -3.69 -0.64
N HIS A 132 -2.93 -3.96 0.35
CA HIS A 132 -2.69 -5.05 1.30
C HIS A 132 -2.70 -6.41 0.61
N VAL A 133 -3.70 -6.67 -0.24
CA VAL A 133 -3.79 -7.91 -1.02
C VAL A 133 -2.58 -8.04 -1.95
N ALA A 134 -2.22 -6.98 -2.67
CA ALA A 134 -1.11 -6.97 -3.61
C ALA A 134 0.23 -7.27 -2.91
N LEU A 135 0.58 -6.49 -1.89
CA LEU A 135 1.90 -6.59 -1.25
C LEU A 135 2.09 -7.94 -0.57
N CYS A 136 1.12 -8.43 0.20
CA CYS A 136 1.27 -9.71 0.88
C CYS A 136 1.10 -10.92 -0.07
N ALA A 137 0.32 -10.81 -1.15
CA ALA A 137 0.29 -11.86 -2.17
C ALA A 137 1.63 -11.99 -2.91
N ILE A 138 2.35 -10.87 -3.18
CA ILE A 138 3.72 -10.92 -3.73
C ILE A 138 4.65 -11.73 -2.82
N MET A 139 4.52 -11.55 -1.51
CA MET A 139 5.35 -12.24 -0.53
C MET A 139 4.97 -13.72 -0.33
N GLY A 140 3.88 -14.18 -0.94
CA GLY A 140 3.47 -15.60 -0.93
C GLY A 140 2.45 -15.99 0.14
N TYR A 141 1.81 -15.02 0.81
CA TYR A 141 0.79 -15.31 1.82
C TYR A 141 -0.54 -15.73 1.18
N LYS A 142 -0.79 -17.05 1.18
CA LYS A 142 -1.95 -17.70 0.55
C LYS A 142 -3.31 -17.24 1.10
N GLU A 143 -3.34 -16.71 2.31
CA GLU A 143 -4.55 -16.22 2.99
C GLU A 143 -5.22 -15.06 2.24
N PHE A 144 -4.44 -14.32 1.45
CA PHE A 144 -4.91 -13.21 0.62
C PHE A 144 -5.51 -13.67 -0.72
N PHE A 145 -5.37 -14.95 -1.07
CA PHE A 145 -5.87 -15.52 -2.33
C PHE A 145 -7.30 -16.01 -2.16
N ARG A 146 -8.23 -15.07 -2.05
CA ARG A 146 -9.67 -15.34 -1.91
C ARG A 146 -10.39 -14.99 -3.19
N MET A 147 -10.95 -15.99 -3.86
CA MET A 147 -11.66 -15.79 -5.14
C MET A 147 -12.70 -14.68 -5.09
N HIS A 148 -13.50 -14.60 -4.02
CA HIS A 148 -14.51 -13.55 -3.86
C HIS A 148 -13.90 -12.14 -3.71
N TRP A 149 -12.67 -12.01 -3.19
CA TRP A 149 -11.95 -10.73 -3.16
C TRP A 149 -11.52 -10.29 -4.55
N PHE A 150 -11.04 -11.22 -5.38
CA PHE A 150 -10.68 -10.92 -6.77
C PHE A 150 -11.90 -10.51 -7.60
N TYR A 151 -13.00 -11.27 -7.50
CA TYR A 151 -14.26 -10.89 -8.15
C TYR A 151 -14.77 -9.52 -7.68
N LYS A 152 -14.60 -9.21 -6.39
CA LYS A 152 -15.00 -7.91 -5.87
C LYS A 152 -14.10 -6.79 -6.40
N ALA A 153 -12.79 -7.01 -6.43
CA ALA A 153 -11.82 -6.05 -6.95
C ALA A 153 -12.08 -5.73 -8.43
N THR A 154 -12.35 -6.76 -9.26
CA THR A 154 -12.67 -6.56 -10.68
C THR A 154 -14.01 -5.87 -10.89
N SER A 155 -14.97 -6.02 -9.98
CA SER A 155 -16.26 -5.30 -10.04
C SER A 155 -16.14 -3.78 -9.87
N TRP A 156 -14.96 -3.27 -9.50
CA TRP A 156 -14.70 -1.83 -9.41
C TRP A 156 -14.27 -1.21 -10.72
N MET A 157 -13.97 -2.02 -11.74
CA MET A 157 -13.71 -1.53 -13.09
C MET A 157 -15.02 -1.05 -13.73
N ASN A 158 -14.97 0.07 -14.43
CA ASN A 158 -16.04 0.54 -15.29
C ASN A 158 -16.07 -0.23 -16.62
N ASP A 159 -16.99 0.13 -17.51
CA ASP A 159 -17.17 -0.52 -18.81
C ASP A 159 -15.94 -0.42 -19.73
N ALA A 160 -15.04 0.53 -19.46
CA ALA A 160 -13.76 0.68 -20.15
C ALA A 160 -12.63 -0.17 -19.55
N GLY A 161 -12.92 -0.97 -18.51
CA GLY A 161 -11.93 -1.76 -17.79
C GLY A 161 -11.07 -0.94 -16.82
N CYS A 162 -11.51 0.26 -16.47
CA CYS A 162 -10.76 1.18 -15.62
C CYS A 162 -11.34 1.27 -14.21
N ILE A 163 -10.47 1.25 -13.19
CA ILE A 163 -10.82 1.70 -11.84
C ILE A 163 -10.66 3.22 -11.79
N GLN A 164 -11.73 3.90 -11.37
CA GLN A 164 -11.68 5.31 -10.99
C GLN A 164 -11.30 5.44 -9.52
N GLU A 165 -10.59 6.52 -9.20
CA GLU A 165 -10.18 6.84 -7.85
C GLU A 165 -11.39 6.81 -6.92
N ASN A 166 -11.38 5.85 -6.00
CA ASN A 166 -12.41 5.74 -4.98
C ASN A 166 -11.76 5.98 -3.62
N ARG A 167 -11.13 7.15 -3.48
CA ARG A 167 -10.95 7.75 -2.17
C ARG A 167 -12.34 8.05 -1.63
N ASN A 168 -12.91 7.11 -0.86
CA ASN A 168 -14.09 7.37 -0.03
C ASN A 168 -13.79 8.39 1.09
N PHE A 169 -12.57 8.90 1.17
CA PHE A 169 -12.22 10.03 1.99
C PHE A 169 -12.55 11.27 1.15
N LEU A 170 -13.49 12.08 1.63
CA LEU A 170 -14.00 13.34 1.04
C LEU A 170 -12.91 14.44 0.91
N PHE A 171 -11.71 14.07 0.49
CA PHE A 171 -10.56 14.91 0.39
C PHE A 171 -10.00 14.84 -1.01
N ASN A 172 -10.53 15.71 -1.85
CA ASN A 172 -9.92 15.98 -3.13
C ASN A 172 -8.66 16.82 -2.84
N GLU A 173 -7.52 16.16 -2.60
CA GLU A 173 -6.21 16.80 -2.36
C GLU A 173 -5.92 17.84 -3.45
N THR A 174 -6.31 17.56 -4.69
CA THR A 174 -6.20 18.51 -5.80
C THR A 174 -7.04 19.77 -5.52
N LYS A 175 -8.29 19.62 -5.07
CA LYS A 175 -9.17 20.75 -4.70
C LYS A 175 -8.60 21.54 -3.51
N GLN A 176 -8.01 20.87 -2.52
CA GLN A 176 -7.40 21.55 -1.39
C GLN A 176 -6.08 22.24 -1.75
N HIS A 177 -5.26 21.62 -2.60
CA HIS A 177 -4.02 22.20 -3.10
C HIS A 177 -4.29 23.39 -4.03
N ILE A 178 -5.34 23.32 -4.86
CA ILE A 178 -5.85 24.46 -5.64
C ILE A 178 -6.34 25.57 -4.70
N ALA A 179 -7.11 25.23 -3.66
CA ALA A 179 -7.62 26.22 -2.69
C ALA A 179 -6.49 26.91 -1.90
N ASN A 180 -5.39 26.20 -1.64
CA ASN A 180 -4.22 26.72 -0.92
C ASN A 180 -3.18 27.39 -1.85
N THR A 181 -3.39 27.39 -3.17
CA THR A 181 -2.47 28.03 -4.13
C THR A 181 -2.99 29.41 -4.53
N ASN A 182 -2.33 30.46 -4.06
CA ASN A 182 -2.66 31.86 -4.43
C ASN A 182 -2.21 32.25 -5.86
N ASP A 183 -1.46 31.40 -6.54
CA ASP A 183 -0.96 31.65 -7.90
C ASP A 183 -1.96 31.16 -8.95
N THR A 184 -2.72 32.10 -9.50
CA THR A 184 -3.73 31.85 -10.55
C THR A 184 -3.16 31.23 -11.82
N LYS A 185 -1.88 31.45 -12.17
CA LYS A 185 -1.26 30.84 -13.36
C LYS A 185 -0.90 29.38 -13.10
N LYS A 186 -0.39 29.07 -11.91
CA LYS A 186 -0.19 27.68 -11.46
C LYS A 186 -1.54 26.96 -11.37
N VAL A 187 -2.56 27.56 -10.76
CA VAL A 187 -3.91 26.97 -10.71
C VAL A 187 -4.43 26.72 -12.13
N ALA A 188 -4.30 27.66 -13.07
CA ALA A 188 -4.74 27.45 -14.46
C ALA A 188 -3.93 26.35 -15.16
N MET A 189 -2.62 26.26 -14.92
CA MET A 189 -1.76 25.20 -15.44
C MET A 189 -2.12 23.83 -14.84
N TYR A 190 -2.34 23.76 -13.52
CA TYR A 190 -2.82 22.56 -12.83
C TYR A 190 -4.20 22.17 -13.32
N THR A 191 -5.14 23.10 -13.46
CA THR A 191 -6.49 22.82 -13.96
C THR A 191 -6.48 22.41 -15.43
N LYS A 192 -5.55 22.94 -16.24
CA LYS A 192 -5.33 22.53 -17.64
C LYS A 192 -4.66 21.17 -17.73
N ARG A 193 -3.68 20.89 -16.84
CA ARG A 193 -3.03 19.58 -16.70
C ARG A 193 -4.00 18.57 -16.12
N LEU A 194 -4.90 18.96 -15.22
CA LEU A 194 -6.01 18.16 -14.69
C LEU A 194 -7.08 17.95 -15.77
N LYS A 195 -7.34 18.95 -16.64
CA LYS A 195 -8.14 18.82 -17.86
C LYS A 195 -7.47 17.99 -18.96
N GLN A 196 -6.15 17.82 -18.93
CA GLN A 196 -5.41 16.87 -19.77
C GLN A 196 -5.21 15.51 -19.09
N ILE A 197 -5.23 15.44 -17.76
CA ILE A 197 -5.35 14.22 -16.94
C ILE A 197 -6.80 13.73 -17.01
N LEU A 198 -7.75 14.63 -17.33
CA LEU A 198 -9.12 14.33 -17.77
C LEU A 198 -9.11 13.70 -19.18
N LEU A 199 -8.27 12.67 -19.39
CA LEU A 199 -8.18 11.82 -20.57
C LEU A 199 -8.43 10.30 -20.31
N ASN A 200 -9.33 9.77 -19.46
CA ASN A 200 -10.08 10.23 -18.28
C ASN A 200 -10.87 9.06 -17.64
N GLU A 201 -10.38 7.83 -17.69
CA GLU A 201 -11.17 6.68 -17.19
C GLU A 201 -10.45 5.90 -16.09
N CYS A 202 -9.13 5.77 -16.18
CA CYS A 202 -8.30 4.97 -15.29
C CYS A 202 -7.50 5.83 -14.32
N HIS A 203 -7.51 5.48 -13.03
CA HIS A 203 -6.55 5.98 -12.07
C HIS A 203 -5.30 5.08 -12.04
N ASN A 204 -4.13 5.64 -12.33
CA ASN A 204 -2.91 4.87 -12.58
C ASN A 204 -2.46 4.02 -11.39
N HIS A 205 -2.57 4.55 -10.17
CA HIS A 205 -2.14 3.87 -8.95
C HIS A 205 -2.99 2.62 -8.71
N GLU A 206 -4.31 2.77 -8.61
CA GLU A 206 -5.21 1.64 -8.34
C GLU A 206 -5.21 0.62 -9.48
N MET A 207 -5.06 1.06 -10.73
CA MET A 207 -4.87 0.14 -11.86
C MET A 207 -3.57 -0.65 -11.75
N THR A 208 -2.48 -0.03 -11.31
CA THR A 208 -1.20 -0.71 -11.10
C THR A 208 -1.33 -1.75 -9.99
N VAL A 209 -1.91 -1.37 -8.85
CA VAL A 209 -2.11 -2.28 -7.72
C VAL A 209 -3.06 -3.42 -8.09
N LEU A 210 -4.17 -3.14 -8.78
CA LEU A 210 -5.09 -4.17 -9.28
C LEU A 210 -4.38 -5.14 -10.23
N SER A 211 -3.52 -4.64 -11.11
CA SER A 211 -2.77 -5.49 -12.05
C SER A 211 -1.89 -6.51 -11.31
N VAL A 212 -1.27 -6.09 -10.21
CA VAL A 212 -0.52 -6.99 -9.31
C VAL A 212 -1.45 -8.02 -8.68
N VAL A 213 -2.59 -7.60 -8.12
CA VAL A 213 -3.61 -8.50 -7.54
C VAL A 213 -4.06 -9.57 -8.56
N LEU A 214 -4.32 -9.18 -9.80
CA LEU A 214 -4.75 -10.08 -10.86
C LEU A 214 -3.64 -11.03 -11.31
N ALA A 215 -2.40 -10.55 -11.44
CA ALA A 215 -1.25 -11.41 -11.71
C ALA A 215 -1.11 -12.52 -10.65
N HIS A 216 -1.39 -12.20 -9.38
CA HIS A 216 -1.43 -13.18 -8.30
C HIS A 216 -2.59 -14.17 -8.42
N ALA A 217 -3.79 -13.70 -8.76
CA ALA A 217 -4.92 -14.59 -9.00
C ALA A 217 -4.58 -15.62 -10.10
N ILE A 218 -4.02 -15.16 -11.22
CA ILE A 218 -3.60 -16.04 -12.33
C ILE A 218 -2.56 -17.06 -11.86
N ARG A 219 -1.49 -16.59 -11.19
CA ARG A 219 -0.43 -17.47 -10.68
C ARG A 219 -0.98 -18.54 -9.74
N TYR A 220 -1.82 -18.15 -8.77
CA TYR A 220 -2.39 -19.08 -7.80
C TYR A 220 -3.32 -20.11 -8.45
N THR A 221 -4.17 -19.68 -9.39
CA THR A 221 -5.02 -20.60 -10.15
C THR A 221 -4.19 -21.62 -10.94
N ALA A 222 -3.10 -21.17 -11.58
CA ALA A 222 -2.20 -22.05 -12.32
C ALA A 222 -1.43 -23.05 -11.43
N GLU A 223 -1.04 -22.63 -10.21
CA GLU A 223 -0.27 -23.47 -9.29
C GLU A 223 -1.15 -24.46 -8.50
N PHE A 224 -2.39 -24.11 -8.16
CA PHE A 224 -3.17 -24.83 -7.13
C PHE A 224 -4.56 -25.31 -7.56
N MET A 225 -5.05 -24.99 -8.75
CA MET A 225 -6.35 -25.49 -9.19
C MET A 225 -6.19 -26.81 -9.95
N PRO A 226 -6.74 -27.94 -9.45
CA PRO A 226 -6.72 -29.21 -10.18
C PRO A 226 -7.65 -29.10 -11.40
N TYR A 227 -7.15 -29.58 -12.55
CA TYR A 227 -7.92 -29.73 -13.80
C TYR A 227 -9.00 -30.82 -13.67
#